data_AF-A0A4U1AFU3-F1
#
_entry.id   AF-A0A4U1AFU3-F1
#
_cell.length_a   1.000
_cell.length_b   1.000
_cell.length_c   1.000
_cell.angle_alpha   90.00
_cell.angle_beta   90.00
_cell.angle_gamma   90.00
#
_symmetry.space_group_name_H-M   'P 1'
#
loop_
_entity.id
_entity.type
_entity.pdbx_description
1 polymer ?
#
loop_
_entity_poly.entity_id
_entity_poly.type
_entity_poly.pdbx_seq_one_letter_code
_entity_poly.pdbx_strand_id
1 'polypeptide(L)'
;MSMQESLSVELRAAMKARDTDRIGAIRILIGEFARQPGKILTDEQVIAIIKKLIKSERELLAAQKQEDSPFLAIMEGYLPKQVSEEEIYAWVKENIDFSAFGNKMQAMKPIMQHFGSAADGNTVKKVLQQFA
;
A
#
# COMPACT_ATOMS: atom_id res chain seq x y z
N MET A 1 -2.26 -18.79 -5.19
CA MET A 1 -2.16 -17.85 -6.33
C MET A 1 -1.49 -16.59 -5.81
N SER A 2 -0.63 -15.97 -6.60
CA SER A 2 -0.08 -14.65 -6.25
C SER A 2 -1.14 -13.55 -6.39
N MET A 3 -0.89 -12.37 -5.84
CA MET A 3 -1.75 -11.20 -6.06
C MET A 3 -1.88 -10.86 -7.55
N GLN A 4 -0.79 -10.94 -8.31
CA GLN A 4 -0.80 -10.66 -9.75
C GLN A 4 -1.75 -11.61 -10.51
N GLU A 5 -1.73 -12.90 -10.17
CA GLU A 5 -2.64 -13.90 -10.75
C GLU A 5 -4.09 -13.65 -10.33
N SER A 6 -4.31 -13.34 -9.05
CA SER A 6 -5.62 -13.02 -8.49
C SER A 6 -6.28 -11.84 -9.22
N LEU A 7 -5.54 -10.76 -9.47
CA LEU A 7 -6.02 -9.59 -10.21
C LEU A 7 -6.45 -9.93 -11.66
N SER A 8 -5.76 -10.88 -12.30
CA SER A 8 -6.14 -11.35 -13.64
C SER A 8 -7.44 -12.16 -13.63
N VAL A 9 -7.68 -12.93 -12.56
CA VAL A 9 -8.96 -13.64 -12.35
C VAL A 9 -10.08 -12.64 -12.05
N GLU A 10 -9.82 -11.65 -11.19
CA GLU A 10 -10.78 -10.62 -10.84
C GLU A 10 -11.18 -9.76 -12.04
N LEU A 11 -10.26 -9.46 -12.96
CA LEU A 11 -10.62 -8.76 -14.20
C LEU A 11 -11.71 -9.52 -14.98
N ARG A 12 -11.58 -10.85 -15.10
CA ARG A 12 -12.58 -11.68 -15.79
C ARG A 12 -13.92 -11.66 -15.05
N ALA A 13 -13.89 -11.71 -13.71
CA ALA A 13 -15.08 -11.62 -12.88
C ALA A 13 -15.78 -10.25 -13.04
N ALA A 14 -15.02 -9.15 -13.01
CA ALA A 14 -15.53 -7.80 -13.21
C ALA A 14 -16.13 -7.62 -14.62
N MET A 15 -15.49 -8.18 -15.65
CA MET A 15 -16.02 -8.21 -17.03
C MET A 15 -17.35 -8.94 -17.13
N LYS A 16 -17.51 -10.08 -16.44
CA LYS A 16 -18.78 -10.82 -16.39
C LYS A 16 -19.86 -10.04 -15.65
N ALA A 17 -19.48 -9.37 -14.56
CA ALA A 17 -20.37 -8.52 -13.76
C ALA A 17 -20.70 -7.17 -14.42
N ARG A 18 -19.98 -6.80 -15.49
CA ARG A 18 -20.04 -5.48 -16.16
C ARG A 18 -19.73 -4.31 -15.21
N ASP A 19 -18.86 -4.55 -14.23
CA ASP A 19 -18.35 -3.52 -13.31
C ASP A 19 -17.29 -2.68 -14.05
N THR A 20 -17.73 -1.61 -14.73
CA THR A 20 -16.87 -0.79 -15.59
C THR A 20 -15.73 -0.12 -14.84
N ASP A 21 -15.98 0.31 -13.61
CA ASP A 21 -14.98 1.00 -12.78
C ASP A 21 -13.86 0.04 -12.38
N ARG A 22 -14.23 -1.16 -11.90
CA ARG A 22 -13.26 -2.21 -11.55
C ARG A 22 -12.51 -2.74 -12.76
N ILE A 23 -13.18 -2.90 -13.90
CA ILE A 23 -12.51 -3.27 -15.16
C ILE A 23 -11.45 -2.22 -15.52
N GLY A 24 -11.79 -0.93 -15.47
CA GLY A 24 -10.87 0.16 -15.77
C GLY A 24 -9.67 0.18 -14.82
N ALA A 25 -9.95 0.10 -13.52
CA ALA A 25 -8.93 0.13 -12.47
C ALA A 25 -7.94 -1.04 -12.58
N ILE A 26 -8.43 -2.28 -12.74
CA ILE A 26 -7.56 -3.45 -12.88
C ILE A 26 -6.75 -3.40 -14.18
N ARG A 27 -7.31 -2.88 -15.28
CA ARG A 27 -6.57 -2.74 -16.55
C ARG A 27 -5.41 -1.75 -16.45
N ILE A 28 -5.60 -0.63 -15.74
CA ILE A 28 -4.51 0.31 -15.45
C ILE A 28 -3.40 -0.42 -14.68
N LEU A 29 -3.76 -1.15 -13.64
CA LEU A 29 -2.82 -1.89 -12.80
C LEU A 29 -2.04 -2.96 -13.60
N ILE A 30 -2.72 -3.73 -14.44
CA ILE A 30 -2.07 -4.70 -15.36
C ILE A 30 -1.13 -3.98 -16.34
N GLY A 31 -1.51 -2.80 -16.82
CA GLY A 31 -0.65 -1.96 -17.65
C GLY A 31 0.63 -1.53 -16.93
N GLU A 32 0.57 -1.22 -15.63
CA GLU A 32 1.76 -0.95 -14.81
C GLU A 32 2.64 -2.20 -14.61
N PHE A 33 2.03 -3.37 -14.49
CA PHE A 33 2.77 -4.63 -14.39
C PHE A 33 3.57 -4.90 -15.66
N ALA A 34 2.98 -4.67 -16.83
CA ALA A 34 3.64 -4.85 -18.12
C ALA A 34 4.82 -3.89 -18.35
N ARG A 35 4.88 -2.76 -17.63
CA ARG A 35 6.00 -1.81 -17.67
C ARG A 35 7.18 -2.22 -16.80
N GLN A 36 7.01 -3.19 -15.90
CA GLN A 36 8.10 -3.64 -15.04
C GLN A 36 9.09 -4.50 -15.83
N PRO A 37 10.39 -4.47 -15.47
CA PRO A 37 11.41 -5.28 -16.13
C PRO A 37 11.16 -6.80 -16.00
N GLY A 38 10.38 -7.24 -15.01
CA GLY A 38 9.95 -8.61 -14.82
C GLY A 38 8.47 -8.82 -15.18
N LYS A 39 8.17 -9.92 -15.87
CA LYS A 39 6.78 -10.31 -16.21
C LYS A 39 6.00 -10.91 -15.04
N ILE A 40 6.72 -11.48 -14.07
CA ILE A 40 6.18 -12.05 -12.84
C ILE A 40 6.66 -11.17 -11.70
N LEU A 41 5.72 -10.58 -10.99
CA LEU A 41 5.95 -9.69 -9.86
C LEU A 41 5.72 -10.43 -8.56
N THR A 42 6.53 -10.11 -7.56
CA THR A 42 6.22 -10.52 -6.19
C THR A 42 5.04 -9.71 -5.65
N ASP A 43 4.38 -10.23 -4.62
CA ASP A 43 3.23 -9.52 -4.02
C ASP A 43 3.65 -8.16 -3.45
N GLU A 44 4.89 -8.03 -2.96
CA GLU A 44 5.44 -6.74 -2.51
C GLU A 44 5.58 -5.74 -3.66
N GLN A 45 6.00 -6.19 -4.84
CA GLN A 45 6.09 -5.34 -6.03
C GLN A 45 4.71 -4.90 -6.51
N VAL A 46 3.72 -5.81 -6.48
CA VAL A 46 2.32 -5.49 -6.79
C VAL A 46 1.77 -4.44 -5.82
N ILE A 47 1.96 -4.65 -4.51
CA ILE A 47 1.55 -3.71 -3.47
C ILE A 47 2.23 -2.34 -3.66
N ALA A 48 3.52 -2.31 -3.98
CA ALA A 48 4.24 -1.06 -4.22
C ALA A 48 3.64 -0.27 -5.40
N ILE A 49 3.25 -0.96 -6.48
CA ILE A 49 2.58 -0.34 -7.63
C ILE A 49 1.21 0.21 -7.24
N ILE A 50 0.41 -0.57 -6.50
CA ILE A 50 -0.91 -0.12 -6.01
C ILE A 50 -0.76 1.13 -5.12
N LYS A 51 0.17 1.12 -4.16
CA LYS A 51 0.46 2.28 -3.30
C LYS A 51 0.87 3.52 -4.12
N LYS A 52 1.67 3.34 -5.18
CA LYS A 52 2.05 4.43 -6.09
C LYS A 52 0.83 5.00 -6.82
N LEU A 53 -0.05 4.15 -7.35
CA LEU A 53 -1.27 4.58 -8.04
C LEU A 53 -2.23 5.31 -7.10
N ILE A 54 -2.42 4.81 -5.88
CA ILE A 54 -3.22 5.47 -4.82
C ILE A 54 -2.66 6.87 -4.54
N LYS A 55 -1.34 6.99 -4.39
CA LYS A 55 -0.70 8.29 -4.15
C LYS A 55 -0.97 9.26 -5.31
N SER A 56 -0.75 8.83 -6.56
CA SER A 56 -1.00 9.66 -7.73
C SER A 56 -2.46 10.09 -7.85
N GLU A 57 -3.40 9.19 -7.57
CA GLU A 57 -4.84 9.51 -7.59
C GLU A 57 -5.20 10.54 -6.51
N ARG A 58 -4.68 10.38 -5.28
CA ARG A 58 -4.89 11.36 -4.19
C ARG A 58 -4.34 12.75 -4.55
N GLU A 59 -3.17 12.81 -5.20
CA GLU A 59 -2.60 14.08 -5.69
C GLU A 59 -3.48 14.73 -6.77
N LEU A 60 -4.04 13.93 -7.69
CA LEU A 60 -4.98 14.40 -8.71
C LEU A 60 -6.28 14.92 -8.09
N LEU A 61 -6.89 14.16 -7.18
CA LEU A 61 -8.13 14.53 -6.49
C LEU A 61 -7.94 15.81 -5.67
N ALA A 62 -6.82 15.95 -4.96
CA ALA A 62 -6.50 17.17 -4.23
C ALA A 62 -6.41 18.39 -5.17
N ALA A 63 -5.78 18.25 -6.34
CA ALA A 63 -5.72 19.32 -7.34
C ALA A 63 -7.12 19.68 -7.90
N GLN A 64 -8.03 18.72 -7.93
CA GLN A 64 -9.43 18.91 -8.34
C GLN A 64 -10.37 19.32 -7.20
N LYS A 65 -9.87 19.44 -5.97
CA LYS A 65 -10.66 19.67 -4.75
C LYS A 65 -11.74 18.59 -4.53
N GLN A 66 -11.38 17.34 -4.81
CA GLN A 66 -12.18 16.15 -4.56
C GLN A 66 -11.48 15.28 -3.51
N GLU A 67 -12.24 14.42 -2.83
CA GLU A 67 -11.71 13.57 -1.74
C GLU A 67 -11.70 12.08 -2.11
N ASP A 68 -12.59 11.65 -3.01
CA ASP A 68 -12.77 10.24 -3.36
C ASP A 68 -12.89 10.02 -4.88
N SER A 69 -12.61 8.77 -5.27
CA SER A 69 -12.93 8.26 -6.60
C SER A 69 -13.18 6.75 -6.54
N PRO A 70 -13.95 6.19 -7.49
CA PRO A 70 -14.09 4.74 -7.61
C PRO A 70 -12.73 4.03 -7.75
N PHE A 71 -11.80 4.63 -8.51
CA PHE A 71 -10.46 4.08 -8.68
C PHE A 71 -9.70 3.99 -7.35
N LEU A 72 -9.74 5.06 -6.54
CA LEU A 72 -9.11 5.10 -5.22
C LEU A 72 -9.64 3.97 -4.32
N ALA A 73 -10.96 3.87 -4.19
CA ALA A 73 -11.61 2.86 -3.35
C ALA A 73 -11.29 1.42 -3.80
N ILE A 74 -11.26 1.17 -5.11
CA ILE A 74 -10.94 -0.15 -5.67
C ILE A 74 -9.47 -0.51 -5.41
N MET A 75 -8.53 0.43 -5.62
CA MET A 75 -7.12 0.20 -5.35
C MET A 75 -6.83 -0.04 -3.87
N GLU A 76 -7.47 0.73 -2.97
CA GLU A 76 -7.35 0.53 -1.52
C GLU A 76 -7.88 -0.84 -1.08
N GLY A 77 -8.93 -1.34 -1.73
CA GLY A 77 -9.46 -2.68 -1.49
C GLY A 77 -8.50 -3.83 -1.80
N TYR A 78 -7.43 -3.58 -2.57
CA TYR A 78 -6.38 -4.57 -2.86
C TYR A 78 -5.21 -4.54 -1.89
N LEU A 79 -5.13 -3.54 -1.01
CA LEU A 79 -4.08 -3.48 0.00
C LEU A 79 -4.46 -4.33 1.22
N PRO A 80 -3.47 -4.93 1.90
CA PRO A 80 -3.68 -5.46 3.24
C PRO A 80 -4.24 -4.36 4.14
N LYS A 81 -5.07 -4.75 5.12
CA LYS A 81 -5.57 -3.84 6.15
C LYS A 81 -4.38 -3.07 6.72
N GLN A 82 -4.39 -1.75 6.53
CA GLN A 82 -3.31 -0.90 7.02
C GLN A 82 -3.38 -0.86 8.55
N VAL A 83 -2.21 -0.94 9.20
CA VAL A 83 -2.10 -0.72 10.63
C VAL A 83 -2.18 0.78 10.93
N SER A 84 -2.91 1.15 11.98
CA SER A 84 -3.08 2.55 12.39
C SER A 84 -1.81 3.13 13.03
N GLU A 85 -1.72 4.47 13.10
CA GLU A 85 -0.61 5.14 13.81
C GLU A 85 -0.55 4.72 15.27
N GLU A 86 -1.71 4.56 15.91
CA GLU A 86 -1.87 4.17 17.31
C GLU A 86 -1.39 2.73 17.56
N GLU A 87 -1.74 1.80 16.68
CA GLU A 87 -1.29 0.41 16.75
C GLU A 87 0.24 0.31 16.53
N ILE A 88 0.79 1.07 15.56
CA ILE A 88 2.25 1.15 15.38
C ILE A 88 2.89 1.73 16.64
N TYR A 89 2.35 2.82 17.19
CA TYR A 89 2.90 3.47 18.38
C TYR A 89 2.91 2.54 19.59
N ALA A 90 1.80 1.85 19.87
CA ALA A 90 1.69 0.91 20.97
C ALA A 90 2.73 -0.21 20.84
N TRP A 91 2.85 -0.80 19.64
CA TRP A 91 3.83 -1.84 19.39
C TRP A 91 5.26 -1.35 19.58
N VAL A 92 5.60 -0.16 19.04
CA VAL A 92 6.93 0.44 19.19
C VAL A 92 7.27 0.65 20.66
N LYS A 93 6.34 1.20 21.45
CA LYS A 93 6.53 1.44 22.88
C LYS A 93 6.83 0.16 23.67
N GLU A 94 6.23 -0.96 23.27
CA GLU A 94 6.38 -2.25 23.95
C GLU A 94 7.59 -3.05 23.48
N ASN A 95 8.02 -2.89 22.22
CA ASN A 95 8.96 -3.82 21.56
C ASN A 95 10.28 -3.17 21.14
N ILE A 96 10.40 -1.84 21.14
CA ILE A 96 11.60 -1.14 20.70
C ILE A 96 12.31 -0.51 21.90
N ASP A 97 13.50 -1.01 22.19
CA ASP A 97 14.46 -0.32 23.07
C ASP A 97 15.29 0.67 22.24
N PHE A 98 14.97 1.96 22.35
CA PHE A 98 15.68 3.01 21.62
C PHE A 98 17.15 3.16 22.01
N SER A 99 17.56 2.70 23.20
CA SER A 99 18.96 2.79 23.64
C SER A 99 19.90 1.88 22.84
N ALA A 100 19.36 0.85 22.19
CA ALA A 100 20.08 -0.06 21.31
C ALA A 100 20.42 0.56 19.94
N PHE A 101 19.98 1.79 19.66
CA PHE A 101 20.14 2.45 18.37
C PHE A 101 20.88 3.78 18.49
N GLY A 102 21.73 4.10 17.50
CA GLY A 102 22.40 5.40 17.44
C GLY A 102 21.45 6.55 17.09
N ASN A 103 20.30 6.25 16.49
CA ASN A 103 19.18 7.16 16.34
C ASN A 103 17.87 6.36 16.15
N LYS A 104 16.73 6.98 16.44
CA LYS A 104 15.41 6.33 16.41
C LYS A 104 14.99 5.87 15.02
N MET A 105 15.47 6.50 13.96
CA MET A 105 15.15 6.09 12.59
C MET A 105 15.72 4.71 12.26
N GLN A 106 16.71 4.21 13.01
CA GLN A 106 17.22 2.85 12.85
C GLN A 106 16.19 1.78 13.28
N ALA A 107 15.24 2.14 14.16
CA ALA A 107 14.13 1.26 14.53
C ALA A 107 13.11 1.05 13.39
N MET A 108 13.20 1.81 12.29
CA MET A 108 12.37 1.61 11.10
C MET A 108 12.43 0.17 10.59
N LYS A 109 13.62 -0.43 10.55
CA LYS A 109 13.81 -1.78 10.01
C LYS A 109 13.00 -2.84 10.77
N PRO A 110 13.15 -3.01 12.11
CA PRO A 110 12.36 -4.01 12.84
C PRO A 110 10.84 -3.72 12.80
N ILE A 111 10.42 -2.46 12.80
CA ILE A 111 9.00 -2.09 12.69
C ILE A 111 8.43 -2.53 11.34
N MET A 112 9.11 -2.20 10.25
CA MET A 112 8.70 -2.59 8.90
C MET A 112 8.78 -4.11 8.69
N GLN A 113 9.68 -4.82 9.39
CA GLN A 113 9.72 -6.28 9.38
C GLN A 113 8.53 -6.90 10.11
N HIS A 114 8.06 -6.28 11.20
CA HIS A 114 6.91 -6.76 11.95
C HIS A 114 5.59 -6.55 11.19
N PHE A 115 5.34 -5.33 10.73
CA PHE A 115 4.08 -4.98 10.06
C PHE A 115 4.08 -5.26 8.56
N GLY A 116 5.25 -5.45 7.95
CA GLY A 116 5.37 -5.70 6.51
C GLY A 116 4.70 -4.62 5.67
N SER A 117 3.90 -5.06 4.68
CA SER A 117 3.17 -4.20 3.76
C SER A 117 1.96 -3.47 4.38
N ALA A 118 1.53 -3.87 5.58
CA ALA A 118 0.44 -3.22 6.31
C ALA A 118 0.86 -1.86 6.90
N ALA A 119 2.16 -1.61 7.09
CA ALA A 119 2.67 -0.32 7.49
C ALA A 119 3.12 0.53 6.29
N ASP A 120 2.90 1.83 6.37
CA ASP A 120 3.52 2.81 5.49
C ASP A 120 4.75 3.42 6.16
N GLY A 121 5.85 3.54 5.40
CA GLY A 121 7.12 4.04 5.95
C GLY A 121 7.06 5.50 6.41
N ASN A 122 6.20 6.34 5.82
CA ASN A 122 6.02 7.71 6.29
C ASN A 122 5.21 7.73 7.59
N THR A 123 4.20 6.88 7.70
CA THR A 123 3.44 6.68 8.94
C THR A 123 4.35 6.21 10.07
N VAL A 124 5.18 5.19 9.84
CA VAL A 124 6.17 4.74 10.83
C VAL A 124 7.15 5.84 11.20
N LYS A 125 7.64 6.62 10.21
CA LYS A 125 8.52 7.76 10.46
C LYS A 125 7.85 8.80 11.37
N LYS A 126 6.59 9.14 11.10
CA LYS A 126 5.80 10.08 11.90
C LYS A 126 5.63 9.57 13.33
N VAL A 127 5.34 8.27 13.51
CA VAL A 127 5.26 7.64 14.83
C VAL A 127 6.59 7.70 15.57
N LEU A 128 7.70 7.38 14.92
CA LEU A 128 9.04 7.43 15.52
C LEU A 128 9.43 8.84 16.00
N GLN A 129 8.94 9.90 15.35
CA GLN A 129 9.15 11.29 15.76
C GLN A 129 8.40 11.67 17.04
N GLN A 130 7.42 10.90 17.48
CA GLN A 130 6.66 11.15 18.71
C GLN A 130 7.38 10.64 19.97
N PHE A 131 8.36 9.74 19.83
CA PHE A 131 9.14 9.26 20.95
C PHE A 131 10.24 10.27 21.31
N ALA A 132 10.40 10.56 22.61
CA ALA A 132 11.39 11.50 23.18
C ALA A 132 12.75 10.87 23.40
#